data_AF-A0A7J2I111-F1
#
_entry.id   AF-A0A7J2I111-F1
#
_cell.length_a   1.000
_cell.length_b   1.000
_cell.length_c   1.000
_cell.angle_alpha   90.00
_cell.angle_beta   90.00
_cell.angle_gamma   90.00
#
_symmetry.space_group_name_H-M   'P 1'
#
loop_
_entity.id
_entity.type
_entity.pdbx_description
1 polymer ?
#
loop_
_entity_poly.entity_id
_entity_poly.type
_entity_poly.pdbx_seq_one_letter_code
_entity_poly.pdbx_strand_id
1 'polypeptide(L)'
;MATLRKQEHKTLLTLKKLRGKASTEQIVKESGLSHAAVMRAALALKEKKLLKIRQEKQTLIKLNKEGKLYAEKQLPERRIVDLLQAEGGETSITEISRKLGLSQEAVPL
;
A
#
# COMPACT_ATOMS: atom_id res chain seq x y z
N MET A 1 -33.56 5.15 25.93
CA MET A 1 -33.25 4.30 24.76
C MET A 1 -32.31 5.08 23.85
N ALA A 2 -31.20 4.50 23.39
CA ALA A 2 -30.29 5.22 22.50
C ALA A 2 -30.90 5.29 21.09
N THR A 3 -31.22 6.49 20.60
CA THR A 3 -31.71 6.69 19.24
C THR A 3 -30.57 6.44 18.26
N LEU A 4 -30.69 5.39 17.43
CA LEU A 4 -29.70 5.03 16.42
C LEU A 4 -30.13 5.55 15.05
N ARG A 5 -29.21 6.19 14.32
CA ARG A 5 -29.45 6.55 12.92
C ARG A 5 -29.44 5.29 12.05
N LYS A 6 -30.08 5.35 10.87
CA LYS A 6 -30.16 4.21 9.92
C LYS A 6 -28.79 3.55 9.66
N GLN A 7 -27.74 4.36 9.51
CA GLN A 7 -26.38 3.86 9.25
C GLN A 7 -25.73 3.22 10.46
N GLU A 8 -25.97 3.75 11.67
CA GLU A 8 -25.49 3.15 12.92
C GLU A 8 -26.14 1.79 13.14
N HIS A 9 -27.46 1.70 12.90
CA HIS A 9 -28.20 0.45 13.03
C HIS A 9 -27.71 -0.60 12.04
N LYS A 10 -27.54 -0.23 10.77
CA LYS A 10 -27.02 -1.14 9.73
C LYS A 10 -25.59 -1.59 10.04
N THR A 11 -24.74 -0.71 10.56
CA THR A 11 -23.37 -1.02 10.97
C THR A 11 -23.35 -2.05 12.12
N LEU A 12 -24.16 -1.86 13.16
CA LEU A 12 -24.27 -2.81 14.28
C LEU A 12 -24.83 -4.17 13.86
N LEU A 13 -25.87 -4.19 13.01
CA LEU A 13 -26.42 -5.44 12.48
C LEU A 13 -25.39 -6.21 11.66
N THR A 14 -24.60 -5.49 10.86
CA THR A 14 -23.51 -6.09 10.08
C THR A 14 -22.41 -6.64 10.99
N LEU A 15 -22.03 -5.89 12.03
CA LEU A 15 -21.08 -6.37 13.04
C LEU A 15 -21.59 -7.62 13.77
N LYS A 16 -22.89 -7.68 14.08
CA LYS A 16 -23.53 -8.86 14.68
C LYS A 16 -23.46 -10.08 13.74
N LYS A 17 -23.74 -9.90 12.44
CA LYS A 17 -23.58 -10.95 11.42
C LYS A 17 -22.13 -11.45 11.35
N LEU A 18 -21.16 -10.55 11.51
CA LEU A 18 -19.72 -10.86 11.55
C LEU A 18 -19.23 -11.32 12.93
N ARG A 19 -20.12 -11.86 13.77
CA ARG A 19 -19.79 -12.42 15.11
C ARG A 19 -19.16 -11.42 16.09
N GLY A 20 -19.48 -10.13 15.97
CA GLY A 20 -19.16 -9.11 16.98
C GLY A 20 -17.78 -8.46 16.85
N LYS A 21 -16.89 -8.95 15.99
CA LYS A 21 -15.58 -8.35 15.72
C LYS A 21 -15.26 -8.43 14.22
N ALA A 22 -15.04 -7.29 13.60
CA ALA A 22 -14.72 -7.19 12.18
C ALA A 22 -13.83 -5.98 11.90
N SER A 23 -13.07 -6.06 10.80
CA SER A 23 -12.38 -4.91 10.22
C SER A 23 -13.36 -3.94 9.57
N THR A 24 -12.93 -2.69 9.41
CA THR A 24 -13.69 -1.65 8.70
C THR A 24 -14.02 -2.07 7.27
N GLU A 25 -13.09 -2.74 6.59
CA GLU A 25 -13.22 -3.18 5.20
C GLU A 25 -14.28 -4.28 5.08
N GLN A 26 -14.31 -5.23 6.02
CA GLN A 26 -15.33 -6.27 6.07
C GLN A 26 -16.73 -5.69 6.27
N ILE A 27 -16.87 -4.72 7.17
CA ILE A 27 -18.15 -4.06 7.41
C ILE A 27 -18.60 -3.28 6.17
N VAL A 28 -17.70 -2.57 5.49
CA VAL A 28 -18.00 -1.87 4.23
C VAL A 28 -18.52 -2.85 3.18
N LYS A 29 -17.82 -3.97 2.97
CA LYS A 29 -18.18 -4.99 1.99
C LYS A 29 -19.55 -5.61 2.27
N GLU A 30 -19.80 -6.00 3.53
CA GLU A 30 -21.03 -6.70 3.91
C GLU A 30 -22.23 -5.74 4.07
N SER A 31 -22.01 -4.51 4.51
CA SER A 31 -23.09 -3.53 4.72
C SER A 31 -23.49 -2.79 3.43
N GLY A 32 -22.63 -2.79 2.40
CA GLY A 32 -22.82 -1.99 1.17
C GLY A 32 -22.84 -0.48 1.43
N LEU A 33 -22.33 -0.03 2.57
CA LEU A 33 -22.18 1.39 2.90
C LEU A 33 -20.82 1.90 2.42
N SER A 34 -20.73 3.20 2.14
CA SER A 34 -19.42 3.81 1.86
C SER A 34 -18.53 3.77 3.11
N HIS A 35 -17.21 3.71 2.89
CA HIS A 35 -16.22 3.70 3.98
C HIS A 35 -16.43 4.88 4.95
N ALA A 36 -16.68 6.07 4.42
CA ALA A 36 -16.96 7.26 5.23
C ALA A 36 -18.25 7.13 6.06
N ALA A 37 -19.30 6.49 5.53
CA ALA A 37 -20.54 6.27 6.28
C ALA A 37 -20.34 5.27 7.43
N VAL A 38 -19.60 4.18 7.19
CA VAL A 38 -19.23 3.20 8.23
C VAL A 38 -18.39 3.87 9.32
N MET A 39 -17.38 4.66 8.97
CA MET A 39 -16.54 5.33 9.96
C MET A 39 -17.30 6.36 10.80
N ARG A 40 -18.16 7.18 10.18
CA ARG A 40 -19.02 8.12 10.93
C ARG A 40 -19.93 7.38 11.91
N ALA A 41 -20.57 6.31 11.44
CA ALA A 41 -21.41 5.46 12.29
C ALA A 41 -20.61 4.84 13.43
N ALA A 42 -19.41 4.31 13.15
CA ALA A 42 -18.55 3.69 14.15
C ALA A 42 -18.10 4.67 15.24
N LEU A 43 -17.76 5.92 14.87
CA LEU A 43 -17.41 6.96 15.84
C LEU A 43 -18.60 7.33 16.73
N ALA A 44 -19.78 7.58 16.15
CA ALA A 44 -20.99 7.86 16.93
C ALA A 44 -21.37 6.71 17.86
N LEU A 45 -21.23 5.46 17.41
CA LEU A 45 -21.48 4.26 18.23
C LEU A 45 -20.45 4.09 19.34
N LYS A 46 -19.19 4.48 19.12
CA LYS A 46 -18.13 4.51 20.14
C LYS A 46 -18.47 5.55 21.22
N GLU A 47 -18.90 6.76 20.84
CA GLU A 47 -19.34 7.80 21.79
C GLU A 47 -20.53 7.33 22.64
N LYS A 48 -21.46 6.60 22.03
CA LYS A 48 -22.60 5.95 22.72
C LYS A 48 -22.18 4.72 23.55
N LYS A 49 -20.89 4.37 23.62
CA LYS A 49 -20.34 3.19 24.31
C LYS A 49 -20.91 1.84 23.83
N LEU A 50 -21.40 1.78 22.58
CA LEU A 50 -22.01 0.58 21.98
C LEU A 50 -20.99 -0.30 21.25
N LEU A 51 -19.82 0.23 20.91
CA LEU A 51 -18.73 -0.54 20.32
C LEU A 51 -17.36 -0.01 20.77
N LYS A 52 -16.32 -0.80 20.52
CA LYS A 52 -14.92 -0.42 20.72
C LYS A 52 -14.20 -0.46 19.38
N ILE A 53 -13.47 0.60 19.07
CA ILE A 53 -12.57 0.66 17.90
C ILE A 53 -11.17 0.35 18.40
N ARG A 54 -10.53 -0.66 17.80
CA ARG A 54 -9.12 -0.98 18.03
C ARG A 54 -8.34 -0.59 16.77
N GLN A 55 -7.21 0.09 16.96
CA GLN A 55 -6.30 0.45 15.89
C GLN A 55 -4.92 -0.11 16.23
N GLU A 56 -4.33 -0.82 15.30
CA GLU A 56 -2.95 -1.31 15.37
C GLU A 56 -2.17 -0.64 14.24
N LYS A 57 -1.02 -0.06 14.56
CA LYS A 57 -0.10 0.48 13.55
C LYS A 57 0.76 -0.67 13.05
N GLN A 58 0.80 -0.86 11.73
CA GLN A 58 1.67 -1.85 11.08
C GLN A 58 2.63 -1.11 10.14
N THR A 59 3.92 -1.43 10.24
CA THR A 59 4.94 -0.94 9.31
C THR A 59 5.18 -2.00 8.24
N LEU A 60 4.93 -1.66 6.99
CA LEU A 60 5.14 -2.54 5.84
C LEU A 60 6.33 -2.02 5.02
N ILE A 61 7.34 -2.86 4.82
CA ILE A 61 8.49 -2.56 3.96
C ILE A 61 8.24 -3.24 2.61
N LYS A 62 8.26 -2.47 1.52
CA LYS A 62 8.04 -2.99 0.16
C LYS A 62 8.96 -2.27 -0.82
N LEU A 63 9.48 -3.01 -1.79
CA LEU A 63 10.20 -2.43 -2.91
C LEU A 63 9.27 -1.53 -3.74
N ASN A 64 9.74 -0.32 -4.04
CA ASN A 64 9.14 0.54 -5.05
C ASN A 64 9.37 -0.07 -6.46
N LYS A 65 8.85 0.57 -7.51
CA LYS A 65 8.96 0.05 -8.88
C LYS A 65 10.42 -0.19 -9.29
N GLU A 66 11.27 0.78 -8.97
CA GLU A 66 12.71 0.77 -9.24
C GLU A 66 13.44 -0.33 -8.45
N GLY A 67 13.22 -0.45 -7.15
CA GLY A 67 13.81 -1.48 -6.32
C GLY A 67 13.43 -2.89 -6.76
N LYS A 68 12.22 -3.09 -7.31
CA LYS A 68 11.86 -4.36 -7.95
C LYS A 68 12.67 -4.62 -9.22
N LEU A 69 12.76 -3.60 -10.08
CA LEU A 69 13.55 -3.68 -11.31
C LEU A 69 15.01 -4.01 -11.00
N TYR A 70 15.60 -3.38 -9.98
CA TYR A 70 16.99 -3.58 -9.58
C TYR A 70 17.22 -4.89 -8.82
N ALA A 71 16.21 -5.40 -8.10
CA ALA A 71 16.28 -6.74 -7.53
C ALA A 71 16.35 -7.82 -8.63
N GLU A 72 15.68 -7.61 -9.77
CA GLU A 72 15.69 -8.55 -10.90
C GLU A 72 16.89 -8.36 -11.83
N LYS A 73 17.22 -7.11 -12.18
CA LYS A 73 18.21 -6.76 -13.20
C LYS A 73 19.56 -6.34 -12.65
N GLN A 74 19.71 -6.33 -11.31
CA GLN A 74 20.82 -5.70 -10.59
C GLN A 74 20.81 -4.17 -10.67
N LEU A 75 21.58 -3.55 -9.78
CA LEU A 75 21.77 -2.10 -9.71
C LEU A 75 22.40 -1.56 -11.01
N PRO A 76 22.03 -0.35 -11.46
CA PRO A 76 22.59 0.24 -12.67
C PRO A 76 24.11 0.33 -12.61
N GLU A 77 24.70 0.68 -11.47
CA GLU A 77 26.15 0.75 -11.26
C GLU A 77 26.82 -0.61 -11.50
N ARG A 78 26.19 -1.69 -11.00
CA ARG A 78 26.74 -3.04 -11.17
C ARG A 78 26.76 -3.43 -12.64
N ARG A 79 25.66 -3.16 -13.34
CA ARG A 79 25.52 -3.44 -14.77
C ARG A 79 26.50 -2.63 -15.62
N ILE A 80 26.81 -1.40 -15.21
CA ILE A 80 27.80 -0.54 -15.87
C ILE A 80 29.21 -1.12 -15.69
N VAL A 81 29.57 -1.54 -14.47
CA VAL A 81 30.88 -2.16 -14.20
C VAL A 81 31.04 -3.47 -14.98
N ASP A 82 30.02 -4.31 -14.99
CA ASP A 82 30.05 -5.59 -15.72
C ASP A 82 30.18 -5.35 -17.25
N LEU A 83 29.55 -4.30 -17.79
CA LEU A 83 29.71 -3.89 -19.19
C LEU A 83 31.13 -3.37 -19.48
N LEU A 84 31.66 -2.49 -18.63
CA LEU A 84 33.02 -1.95 -18.79
C LEU A 84 34.07 -3.06 -18.73
N GLN A 85 33.89 -4.04 -17.84
CA GLN A 85 34.76 -5.20 -17.75
C GLN A 85 34.72 -6.04 -19.04
N ALA A 86 33.54 -6.18 -19.65
CA ALA A 86 33.39 -6.91 -20.91
C ALA A 86 33.98 -6.15 -22.12
N GLU A 87 34.03 -4.82 -22.11
CA GLU A 87 34.45 -3.98 -23.25
C GLU A 87 35.90 -3.48 -23.18
N GLY A 88 36.70 -4.03 -22.26
CA GLY A 88 38.13 -3.70 -22.17
C GLY A 88 38.44 -2.44 -21.35
N GLY A 89 37.49 -2.00 -20.51
CA GLY A 89 37.70 -0.99 -19.47
C GLY A 89 37.17 0.41 -19.79
N GLU A 90 36.82 0.71 -21.04
CA GLU A 90 36.39 2.04 -21.46
C GLU A 90 35.26 1.98 -22.49
N THR A 91 34.24 2.84 -22.33
CA THR A 91 33.17 3.02 -23.32
C THR A 91 32.53 4.41 -23.15
N SER A 92 31.79 4.89 -24.15
CA SER A 92 31.12 6.19 -24.07
C SER A 92 29.80 6.13 -23.29
N ILE A 93 29.42 7.22 -22.61
CA ILE A 93 28.18 7.31 -21.81
C ILE A 93 26.92 7.01 -22.65
N THR A 94 26.93 7.43 -23.91
CA THR A 94 25.86 7.18 -24.88
C THR A 94 25.73 5.68 -25.20
N GLU A 95 26.84 4.96 -25.27
CA GLU A 95 26.87 3.51 -25.50
C GLU A 95 26.40 2.72 -24.30
N ILE A 96 26.75 3.15 -23.08
CA ILE A 96 26.26 2.56 -21.82
C ILE A 96 24.72 2.63 -21.78
N SER A 97 24.18 3.83 -22.00
CA SER A 97 22.74 4.08 -21.98
C SER A 97 22.01 3.22 -23.02
N ARG A 98 22.57 3.11 -24.22
CA ARG A 98 22.02 2.32 -25.32
C ARG A 98 22.05 0.81 -25.05
N LYS A 99 23.18 0.28 -24.58
CA LYS A 99 23.37 -1.17 -24.35
C LYS A 99 22.61 -1.68 -23.12
N LEU A 100 22.53 -0.86 -22.08
CA LEU A 100 21.85 -1.23 -20.83
C LEU A 100 20.38 -0.78 -20.78
N GLY A 101 19.90 -0.03 -21.77
CA GLY A 101 18.54 0.52 -21.78
C GLY A 101 18.25 1.37 -20.54
N LEU A 102 19.27 2.11 -20.07
CA LEU A 102 19.18 3.00 -18.92
C LEU A 102 18.74 4.40 -19.38
N SER A 103 17.94 5.09 -18.56
CA SER A 103 17.75 6.53 -18.72
C SER A 103 19.04 7.26 -18.38
N GLN A 104 19.26 8.45 -18.94
CA GLN A 104 20.45 9.26 -18.63
C GLN A 104 20.54 9.61 -17.13
N GLU A 105 19.39 9.70 -16.44
CA GLU A 105 19.30 9.94 -15.00
C GLU A 105 19.77 8.74 -14.15
N ALA A 106 19.76 7.54 -14.71
CA ALA A 106 20.19 6.31 -14.04
C ALA A 106 21.69 6.03 -14.19
N VAL A 107 22.41 6.88 -14.92
CA VAL A 107 23.87 6.86 -14.97
C VAL A 107 24.38 7.83 -13.91
N PRO A 108 25.06 7.35 -12.86
CA PRO A 108 25.63 8.24 -11.86
C PRO A 108 26.72 9.09 -12.53
N LEU A 109 26.50 10.41 -12.57
CA LEU A 109 27.42 11.45 -13.02
C LEU A 109 28.06 12.13 -11.81
#